data_AF-A0A7H9BV72-F1
#
_entry.id   AF-A0A7H9BV72-F1
#
_cell.length_a   1.000
_cell.length_b   1.000
_cell.length_c   1.000
_cell.angle_alpha   90.00
_cell.angle_beta   90.00
_cell.angle_gamma   90.00
#
_symmetry.space_group_name_H-M   'P 1'
#
loop_
_entity.id
_entity.type
_entity.pdbx_description
1 polymer ?
#
loop_
_entity_poly.entity_id
_entity_poly.type
_entity_poly.pdbx_seq_one_letter_code
_entity_poly.pdbx_strand_id
1 'polypeptide(L)'
;MGLSRGGGNRFSATIWPGFVDAMTALLMVMMFVLTIFLLVQSVLRDQITTQDSELDQLGRQVAELSDALSTSQARAASLDRDLAAERDRLRRSEQAVAAARAEIDAQAEAARLAAARREALEALIGDLRRRNAETQQQLDETETARLADAAAAEALRERLARSDAELDAATLELEAARKEAEETLTLLAAAEAAKKQLGEQAEAQASEAEKQAALLALARQELSEQEALSAEDQRRLAALNQQVARLNDQLGSLRAVLDAAGDERREADLRAEDLGRQLNVALLRAAEEERKRRALEEEARSRAEAEARDLARYRSEFFGRLSQILAGREGVQVVGDRFVFSSEVLFAPGEATLSPEGQAQIARVAEMLGQISAEIPPEIDWMIRVDGHTDDVPLSGLGRYRDNWELSQARALAVVRYMVEELGFPVTRLAPAGFADTRPVAQGDTPEARARNRRIELKLTER
;
A
#
# COMPACT_ATOMS: atom_id res chain seq x y z
N MET A 1 -18.96 -141.19 89.35
CA MET A 1 -18.41 -142.16 88.37
C MET A 1 -18.10 -141.43 87.07
N GLY A 2 -17.04 -141.80 86.34
CA GLY A 2 -16.56 -141.10 85.13
C GLY A 2 -15.69 -139.87 85.47
N LEU A 3 -14.35 -139.87 85.44
CA LEU A 3 -13.36 -140.26 84.40
C LEU A 3 -13.41 -139.29 83.20
N SER A 4 -12.46 -138.35 83.02
CA SER A 4 -11.09 -138.49 82.43
C SER A 4 -11.11 -138.50 80.88
N ARG A 5 -10.13 -138.01 80.10
CA ARG A 5 -8.86 -137.28 80.35
C ARG A 5 -8.28 -136.82 78.99
N GLY A 6 -7.50 -135.73 78.97
CA GLY A 6 -6.47 -135.45 77.95
C GLY A 6 -6.91 -134.69 76.68
N GLY A 7 -6.05 -133.88 76.05
CA GLY A 7 -4.70 -133.46 76.47
C GLY A 7 -3.83 -132.91 75.32
N GLY A 8 -3.00 -131.90 75.62
CA GLY A 8 -1.97 -131.33 74.73
C GLY A 8 -2.44 -130.16 73.86
N ASN A 9 -1.59 -129.20 73.45
CA ASN A 9 -0.13 -129.17 73.60
C ASN A 9 0.50 -127.75 73.44
N ARG A 10 1.28 -127.33 74.45
CA ARG A 10 2.53 -126.52 74.41
C ARG A 10 2.58 -125.02 73.95
N PHE A 11 3.09 -124.23 74.91
CA PHE A 11 4.18 -123.22 74.81
C PHE A 11 3.92 -121.75 74.36
N SER A 12 4.28 -120.84 75.28
CA SER A 12 5.14 -119.63 75.11
C SER A 12 4.63 -118.49 74.18
N ALA A 13 4.70 -117.19 74.53
CA ALA A 13 5.40 -116.48 75.61
C ALA A 13 4.61 -115.25 76.11
N THR A 14 4.91 -114.76 77.33
CA THR A 14 4.28 -113.55 77.93
C THR A 14 5.29 -112.41 78.01
N ILE A 15 5.45 -111.68 76.90
CA ILE A 15 6.34 -110.51 76.68
C ILE A 15 5.70 -109.67 75.54
N TRP A 16 5.47 -108.34 75.58
CA TRP A 16 5.62 -107.29 76.60
C TRP A 16 4.67 -106.10 76.23
N PRO A 17 3.67 -105.66 77.02
CA PRO A 17 2.66 -104.69 76.54
C PRO A 17 3.14 -103.23 76.40
N GLY A 18 4.03 -102.76 77.28
CA GLY A 18 4.34 -101.33 77.43
C GLY A 18 5.35 -100.74 76.44
N PHE A 19 6.17 -101.56 75.78
CA PHE A 19 7.15 -101.07 74.80
C PHE A 19 6.47 -100.64 73.50
N VAL A 20 5.45 -101.41 73.09
CA VAL A 20 4.63 -101.11 71.91
C VAL A 20 3.91 -99.78 72.12
N ASP A 21 3.32 -99.55 73.30
CA ASP A 21 2.60 -98.31 73.61
C ASP A 21 3.51 -97.08 73.66
N ALA A 22 4.70 -97.20 74.26
CA ALA A 22 5.72 -96.14 74.23
C ALA A 22 6.25 -95.87 72.81
N MET A 23 6.42 -96.91 71.98
CA MET A 23 6.79 -96.75 70.57
C MET A 23 5.67 -96.13 69.73
N THR A 24 4.40 -96.50 69.94
CA THR A 24 3.27 -95.88 69.23
C THR A 24 3.04 -94.44 69.66
N ALA A 25 3.23 -94.12 70.95
CA ALA A 25 3.20 -92.75 71.44
C ALA A 25 4.32 -91.90 70.81
N LEU A 26 5.55 -92.42 70.75
CA LEU A 26 6.69 -91.73 70.12
C LEU A 26 6.49 -91.58 68.61
N LEU A 27 5.93 -92.59 67.93
CA LEU A 27 5.52 -92.50 66.52
C LEU A 27 4.41 -91.46 66.30
N MET A 28 3.39 -91.39 67.17
CA MET A 28 2.32 -90.38 67.06
C MET A 28 2.85 -88.96 67.29
N VAL A 29 3.72 -88.75 68.27
CA VAL A 29 4.37 -87.45 68.49
C VAL A 29 5.27 -87.07 67.32
N MET A 30 6.07 -88.01 66.81
CA MET A 30 6.92 -87.78 65.64
C MET A 30 6.09 -87.46 64.39
N MET A 31 4.99 -88.18 64.17
CA MET A 31 4.07 -87.94 63.05
C MET A 31 3.38 -86.58 63.19
N PHE A 32 2.95 -86.20 64.41
CA PHE A 32 2.35 -84.89 64.69
C PHE A 32 3.34 -83.73 64.44
N VAL A 33 4.59 -83.86 64.90
CA VAL A 33 5.66 -82.87 64.62
C VAL A 33 5.95 -82.80 63.12
N LEU A 34 6.00 -83.93 62.41
CA LEU A 34 6.10 -83.96 60.94
C LEU A 34 4.91 -83.31 60.25
N THR A 35 3.68 -83.52 60.72
CA THR A 35 2.48 -82.89 60.14
C THR A 35 2.47 -81.39 60.37
N ILE A 36 2.84 -80.90 61.56
CA ILE A 36 3.01 -79.47 61.82
C ILE A 36 4.12 -78.89 60.95
N PHE A 37 5.26 -79.56 60.85
CA PHE A 37 6.38 -79.11 60.02
C PHE A 37 5.99 -79.03 58.54
N LEU A 38 5.29 -80.04 58.00
CA LEU A 38 4.77 -80.04 56.64
C LEU A 38 3.71 -78.95 56.41
N LEU A 39 2.84 -78.68 57.39
CA LEU A 39 1.84 -77.62 57.31
C LEU A 39 2.46 -76.22 57.36
N VAL A 40 3.45 -76.01 58.24
CA VAL A 40 4.25 -74.77 58.27
C VAL A 40 5.05 -74.61 56.99
N GLN A 41 5.68 -75.67 56.46
CA GLN A 41 6.34 -75.63 55.15
C GLN A 41 5.37 -75.37 53.99
N SER A 42 4.13 -75.85 54.06
CA SER A 42 3.09 -75.55 53.06
C SER A 42 2.71 -74.07 53.11
N VAL A 43 2.41 -73.53 54.30
CA VAL A 43 2.05 -72.11 54.46
C VAL A 43 3.21 -71.20 54.05
N LEU A 44 4.45 -71.52 54.43
CA LEU A 44 5.62 -70.76 53.99
C LEU A 44 5.85 -70.86 52.48
N ARG A 45 5.61 -72.03 51.86
CA ARG A 45 5.70 -72.20 50.41
C ARG A 45 4.63 -71.41 49.68
N ASP A 46 3.39 -71.41 50.16
CA ASP A 46 2.30 -70.63 49.57
C ASP A 46 2.57 -69.12 49.73
N GLN A 47 3.08 -68.67 50.89
CA GLN A 47 3.51 -67.28 51.09
C GLN A 47 4.64 -66.87 50.15
N ILE A 48 5.70 -67.67 50.02
CA ILE A 48 6.81 -67.39 49.08
C ILE A 48 6.29 -67.37 47.64
N THR A 49 5.49 -68.35 47.23
CA THR A 49 4.91 -68.42 45.87
C THR A 49 4.02 -67.21 45.57
N THR A 50 3.26 -66.73 46.57
CA THR A 50 2.43 -65.53 46.44
C THR A 50 3.30 -64.28 46.31
N GLN A 51 4.33 -64.14 47.16
CA GLN A 51 5.28 -63.02 47.12
C GLN A 51 6.08 -62.98 45.81
N ASP A 52 6.54 -64.13 45.31
CA ASP A 52 7.21 -64.23 44.00
C ASP A 52 6.26 -63.78 42.88
N SER A 53 4.98 -64.14 42.93
CA SER A 53 3.98 -63.69 41.94
C SER A 53 3.67 -62.18 42.02
N GLU A 54 3.67 -61.61 43.22
CA GLU A 54 3.53 -60.15 43.43
C GLU A 54 4.78 -59.41 42.93
N LEU A 55 5.98 -59.93 43.16
CA LEU A 55 7.24 -59.39 42.65
C LEU A 55 7.32 -59.46 41.12
N ASP A 56 6.89 -60.57 40.51
CA ASP A 56 6.78 -60.71 39.05
C ASP A 56 5.75 -59.74 38.44
N GLN A 57 4.67 -59.44 39.17
CA GLN A 57 3.69 -58.44 38.75
C GLN A 57 4.27 -57.02 38.87
N LEU A 58 4.96 -56.70 39.98
CA LEU A 58 5.61 -55.41 40.18
C LEU A 58 6.72 -55.17 39.15
N GLY A 59 7.52 -56.21 38.85
CA GLY A 59 8.57 -56.16 37.83
C GLY A 59 8.02 -55.87 36.43
N ARG A 60 6.87 -56.49 36.06
CA ARG A 60 6.15 -56.18 34.82
C ARG A 60 5.63 -54.74 34.80
N GLN A 61 5.00 -54.27 35.88
CA GLN A 61 4.53 -52.88 35.99
C GLN A 61 5.67 -51.86 35.88
N VAL A 62 6.83 -52.11 36.50
CA VAL A 62 8.01 -51.25 36.39
C VAL A 62 8.56 -51.25 34.96
N ALA A 63 8.57 -52.39 34.27
CA ALA A 63 8.97 -52.48 32.87
C ALA A 63 8.03 -51.70 31.94
N GLU A 64 6.71 -51.85 32.10
CA GLU A 64 5.69 -51.09 31.36
C GLU A 64 5.80 -49.58 31.59
N LEU A 65 5.98 -49.14 32.85
CA LEU A 65 6.19 -47.73 33.18
C LEU A 65 7.49 -47.18 32.59
N SER A 66 8.56 -47.97 32.55
CA SER A 66 9.84 -47.59 31.94
C SER A 66 9.71 -47.44 30.42
N ASP A 67 9.02 -48.36 29.75
CA ASP A 67 8.76 -48.28 28.31
C ASP A 67 7.88 -47.07 27.95
N ALA A 68 6.80 -46.86 28.70
CA ALA A 68 5.92 -45.69 28.56
C ALA A 68 6.67 -44.37 28.79
N LEU A 69 7.57 -44.31 29.78
CA LEU A 69 8.43 -43.15 30.02
C LEU A 69 9.41 -42.92 28.87
N SER A 70 10.05 -43.97 28.35
CA SER A 70 10.97 -43.87 27.21
C SER A 70 10.26 -43.37 25.94
N THR A 71 9.04 -43.87 25.69
CA THR A 71 8.17 -43.43 24.59
C THR A 71 7.74 -41.98 24.78
N SER A 72 7.41 -41.56 26.00
CA SER A 72 7.09 -40.16 26.32
C SER A 72 8.27 -39.22 26.08
N GLN A 73 9.48 -39.61 26.51
CA GLN A 73 10.72 -38.87 26.27
C GLN A 73 11.05 -38.77 24.77
N ALA A 74 10.87 -39.86 24.01
CA ALA A 74 11.06 -39.86 22.56
C ALA A 74 10.06 -38.93 21.83
N ARG A 75 8.80 -38.89 22.29
CA ARG A 75 7.79 -37.95 21.77
C ARG A 75 8.15 -36.49 22.09
N ALA A 76 8.57 -36.19 23.33
CA ALA A 76 9.02 -34.86 23.71
C ALA A 76 10.20 -34.40 22.83
N ALA A 77 11.21 -35.25 22.65
CA ALA A 77 12.35 -34.97 21.77
C ALA A 77 12.00 -34.89 20.27
N SER A 78 10.83 -35.39 19.83
CA SER A 78 10.29 -35.10 18.50
C SER A 78 9.66 -33.71 18.47
N LEU A 79 8.76 -33.42 19.41
CA LEU A 79 8.07 -32.13 19.49
C LEU A 79 9.03 -30.94 19.62
N ASP A 80 10.13 -31.08 20.36
CA ASP A 80 11.17 -30.05 20.45
C ASP A 80 11.87 -29.79 19.11
N ARG A 81 12.11 -30.84 18.31
CA ARG A 81 12.69 -30.72 16.96
C ARG A 81 11.70 -30.11 15.98
N ASP A 82 10.43 -30.50 16.04
CA ASP A 82 9.37 -29.93 15.21
C ASP A 82 9.15 -28.45 15.55
N LEU A 83 9.13 -28.10 16.84
CA LEU A 83 9.01 -26.72 17.32
C LEU A 83 10.23 -25.86 16.93
N ALA A 84 11.44 -26.41 16.94
CA ALA A 84 12.63 -25.74 16.41
C ALA A 84 12.51 -25.49 14.90
N ALA A 85 12.09 -26.51 14.13
CA ALA A 85 11.89 -26.39 12.69
C ALA A 85 10.82 -25.34 12.33
N GLU A 86 9.71 -25.26 13.07
CA GLU A 86 8.69 -24.23 12.87
C GLU A 86 9.16 -22.83 13.26
N ARG A 87 9.94 -22.68 14.35
CA ARG A 87 10.57 -21.39 14.69
C ARG A 87 11.50 -20.90 13.57
N ASP A 88 12.24 -21.80 12.93
CA ASP A 88 13.12 -21.46 11.82
C ASP A 88 12.38 -21.30 10.48
N ARG A 89 11.18 -21.85 10.31
CA ARG A 89 10.26 -21.51 9.21
C ARG A 89 9.70 -20.11 9.40
N LEU A 90 9.22 -19.77 10.61
CA LEU A 90 8.68 -18.46 10.96
C LEU A 90 9.72 -17.36 10.73
N ARG A 91 10.92 -17.49 11.29
CA ARG A 91 12.03 -16.53 11.10
C ARG A 91 12.35 -16.27 9.62
N ARG A 92 12.37 -17.32 8.79
CA ARG A 92 12.58 -17.18 7.34
C ARG A 92 11.43 -16.45 6.65
N SER A 93 10.18 -16.69 7.08
CA SER A 93 9.02 -15.95 6.56
C SER A 93 9.04 -14.48 6.97
N GLU A 94 9.43 -14.16 8.21
CA GLU A 94 9.59 -12.78 8.69
C GLU A 94 10.70 -12.04 7.92
N GLN A 95 11.84 -12.70 7.68
CA GLN A 95 12.92 -12.16 6.85
C GLN A 95 12.48 -11.94 5.39
N ALA A 96 11.71 -12.86 4.80
CA ALA A 96 11.18 -12.70 3.46
C ALA A 96 10.18 -11.53 3.35
N VAL A 97 9.30 -11.37 4.35
CA VAL A 97 8.38 -10.22 4.43
C VAL A 97 9.13 -8.90 4.62
N ALA A 98 10.18 -8.88 5.44
CA ALA A 98 11.02 -7.69 5.62
C ALA A 98 11.77 -7.31 4.33
N ALA A 99 12.32 -8.29 3.60
CA ALA A 99 12.97 -8.08 2.31
C ALA A 99 11.98 -7.55 1.26
N ALA A 100 10.80 -8.15 1.15
CA ALA A 100 9.76 -7.71 0.22
C ALA A 100 9.27 -6.28 0.51
N ARG A 101 9.15 -5.89 1.79
CA ARG A 101 8.83 -4.51 2.18
C ARG A 101 9.92 -3.53 1.74
N ALA A 102 11.19 -3.85 2.02
CA ALA A 102 12.32 -3.02 1.62
C ALA A 102 12.43 -2.86 0.09
N GLU A 103 12.09 -3.90 -0.68
CA GLU A 103 12.03 -3.83 -2.14
C GLU A 103 10.87 -2.94 -2.62
N ILE A 104 9.67 -3.07 -2.04
CA ILE A 104 8.52 -2.22 -2.34
C ILE A 104 8.84 -0.74 -2.03
N ASP A 105 9.46 -0.44 -0.88
CA ASP A 105 9.84 0.91 -0.51
C ASP A 105 10.86 1.51 -1.50
N ALA A 106 11.86 0.72 -1.92
CA ALA A 106 12.83 1.13 -2.94
C ALA A 106 12.19 1.36 -4.32
N GLN A 107 11.24 0.51 -4.73
CA GLN A 107 10.49 0.69 -5.99
C GLN A 107 9.58 1.92 -5.93
N ALA A 108 8.92 2.17 -4.81
CA ALA A 108 8.08 3.34 -4.60
C ALA A 108 8.90 4.64 -4.66
N GLU A 109 10.09 4.66 -4.06
CA GLU A 109 10.97 5.84 -4.11
C GLU A 109 11.55 6.06 -5.52
N ALA A 110 11.93 4.99 -6.22
CA ALA A 110 12.32 5.08 -7.63
C ALA A 110 11.19 5.63 -8.52
N ALA A 111 9.94 5.23 -8.26
CA ALA A 111 8.77 5.74 -8.96
C ALA A 111 8.49 7.23 -8.67
N ARG A 112 8.65 7.68 -7.41
CA ARG A 112 8.56 9.11 -7.03
C ARG A 112 9.62 9.94 -7.75
N LEU A 113 10.89 9.50 -7.74
CA LEU A 113 11.98 10.17 -8.44
C LEU A 113 11.74 10.23 -9.95
N ALA A 114 11.18 9.17 -10.55
CA ALA A 114 10.81 9.15 -11.96
C ALA A 114 9.59 10.06 -12.29
N ALA A 115 8.66 10.25 -11.36
CA ALA A 115 7.57 11.23 -11.50
C ALA A 115 8.11 12.67 -11.44
N ALA A 116 8.87 13.02 -10.40
CA ALA A 116 9.46 14.35 -10.24
C ALA A 116 10.38 14.74 -11.41
N ARG A 117 11.14 13.80 -11.98
CA ARG A 117 11.92 14.03 -13.21
C ARG A 117 11.07 14.34 -14.44
N ARG A 118 9.90 13.70 -14.59
CA ARG A 118 8.98 13.98 -15.71
C ARG A 118 8.36 15.35 -15.58
N GLU A 119 7.87 15.70 -14.38
CA GLU A 119 7.31 17.02 -14.09
C GLU A 119 8.33 18.15 -14.34
N ALA A 120 9.59 17.97 -13.90
CA ALA A 120 10.67 18.92 -14.18
C ALA A 120 10.99 19.06 -15.68
N LEU A 121 10.93 17.96 -16.45
CA LEU A 121 11.12 17.99 -17.90
C LEU A 121 9.95 18.67 -18.62
N GLU A 122 8.70 18.44 -18.19
CA GLU A 122 7.52 19.11 -18.73
C GLU A 122 7.54 20.61 -18.45
N ALA A 123 7.94 21.02 -17.24
CA ALA A 123 8.16 22.43 -16.90
C ALA A 123 9.24 23.08 -17.79
N LEU A 124 10.37 22.39 -18.01
CA LEU A 124 11.44 22.86 -18.91
C LEU A 124 10.96 22.98 -20.37
N ILE A 125 10.19 22.01 -20.87
CA ILE A 125 9.59 22.06 -22.21
C ILE A 125 8.61 23.23 -22.32
N GLY A 126 7.81 23.49 -21.28
CA GLY A 126 6.94 24.66 -21.19
C GLY A 126 7.72 25.98 -21.28
N ASP A 127 8.81 26.10 -20.54
CA ASP A 127 9.65 27.30 -20.55
C ASP A 127 10.35 27.51 -21.90
N LEU A 128 10.92 26.46 -22.50
CA LEU A 128 11.53 26.52 -23.83
C LEU A 128 10.51 26.89 -24.92
N ARG A 129 9.25 26.44 -24.81
CA ARG A 129 8.17 26.85 -25.72
C ARG A 129 7.83 28.33 -25.59
N ARG A 130 7.79 28.88 -24.36
CA ARG A 130 7.59 30.33 -24.15
C ARG A 130 8.73 31.15 -24.77
N ARG A 131 9.99 30.80 -24.46
CA ARG A 131 11.17 31.49 -25.03
C ARG A 131 11.22 31.42 -26.55
N ASN A 132 10.81 30.31 -27.17
CA ASN A 132 10.71 30.22 -28.62
C ASN A 132 9.59 31.11 -29.18
N ALA A 133 8.43 31.20 -28.51
CA ALA A 133 7.36 32.11 -28.93
C ALA A 133 7.75 33.59 -28.79
N GLU A 134 8.41 33.96 -27.68
CA GLU A 134 8.98 35.30 -27.46
C GLU A 134 10.04 35.64 -28.51
N THR A 135 10.96 34.72 -28.79
CA THR A 135 11.99 34.88 -29.85
C THR A 135 11.35 35.03 -31.24
N GLN A 136 10.31 34.26 -31.55
CA GLN A 136 9.60 34.35 -32.82
C GLN A 136 8.89 35.70 -32.96
N GLN A 137 8.20 36.16 -31.90
CA GLN A 137 7.56 37.48 -31.89
C GLN A 137 8.60 38.60 -32.12
N GLN A 138 9.76 38.54 -31.45
CA GLN A 138 10.85 39.50 -31.68
C GLN A 138 11.40 39.45 -33.11
N LEU A 139 11.49 38.26 -33.71
CA LEU A 139 11.85 38.12 -35.13
C LEU A 139 10.82 38.80 -36.04
N ASP A 140 9.53 38.53 -35.85
CA ASP A 140 8.44 39.12 -36.64
C ASP A 140 8.38 40.66 -36.47
N GLU A 141 8.59 41.17 -35.24
CA GLU A 141 8.70 42.60 -34.93
C GLU A 141 9.93 43.26 -35.59
N THR A 142 11.09 42.60 -35.60
CA THR A 142 12.28 43.13 -36.27
C THR A 142 12.21 43.05 -37.80
N GLU A 143 11.51 42.06 -38.36
CA GLU A 143 11.27 41.96 -39.80
C GLU A 143 10.29 43.04 -40.28
N THR A 144 9.19 43.25 -39.55
CA THR A 144 8.25 44.34 -39.85
C THR A 144 8.89 45.73 -39.71
N ALA A 145 9.75 45.94 -38.71
CA ALA A 145 10.54 47.17 -38.58
C ALA A 145 11.47 47.39 -39.79
N ARG A 146 12.22 46.36 -40.22
CA ARG A 146 13.09 46.45 -41.41
C ARG A 146 12.33 46.76 -42.70
N LEU A 147 11.13 46.21 -42.88
CA LEU A 147 10.28 46.51 -44.03
C LEU A 147 9.80 47.97 -44.01
N ALA A 148 9.46 48.50 -42.83
CA ALA A 148 9.12 49.92 -42.67
C ALA A 148 10.32 50.85 -42.97
N ASP A 149 11.51 50.52 -42.46
CA ASP A 149 12.75 51.27 -42.74
C ASP A 149 13.10 51.26 -44.24
N ALA A 150 12.94 50.11 -44.91
CA ALA A 150 13.17 49.98 -46.35
C ALA A 150 12.18 50.85 -47.16
N ALA A 151 10.89 50.82 -46.82
CA ALA A 151 9.87 51.65 -47.46
C ALA A 151 10.10 53.16 -47.23
N ALA A 152 10.55 53.54 -46.02
CA ALA A 152 10.91 54.93 -45.71
C ALA A 152 12.14 55.39 -46.51
N ALA A 153 13.14 54.54 -46.69
CA ALA A 153 14.31 54.82 -47.51
C ALA A 153 13.97 54.96 -49.01
N GLU A 154 13.05 54.14 -49.52
CA GLU A 154 12.52 54.25 -50.90
C GLU A 154 11.79 55.58 -51.10
N ALA A 155 10.87 55.94 -50.20
CA ALA A 155 10.15 57.22 -50.24
C ALA A 155 11.08 58.43 -50.14
N LEU A 156 12.18 58.34 -49.38
CA LEU A 156 13.20 59.38 -49.31
C LEU A 156 13.96 59.52 -50.65
N ARG A 157 14.31 58.41 -51.31
CA ARG A 157 14.94 58.43 -52.64
C ARG A 157 14.05 59.07 -53.69
N GLU A 158 12.75 58.76 -53.70
CA GLU A 158 11.79 59.43 -54.59
C GLU A 158 11.75 60.95 -54.35
N ARG A 159 11.74 61.38 -53.08
CA ARG A 159 11.72 62.82 -52.75
C ARG A 159 13.01 63.53 -53.16
N LEU A 160 14.16 62.89 -53.00
CA LEU A 160 15.44 63.41 -53.49
C LEU A 160 15.44 63.52 -55.02
N ALA A 161 15.04 62.47 -55.74
CA ALA A 161 14.96 62.51 -57.20
C ALA A 161 14.01 63.59 -57.74
N ARG A 162 12.90 63.89 -57.04
CA ARG A 162 12.03 65.03 -57.38
C ARG A 162 12.71 66.38 -57.09
N SER A 163 13.39 66.50 -55.95
CA SER A 163 14.15 67.72 -55.60
C SER A 163 15.29 67.98 -56.59
N ASP A 164 15.98 66.95 -57.06
CA ASP A 164 17.03 67.07 -58.08
C ASP A 164 16.44 67.54 -59.41
N ALA A 165 15.29 66.98 -59.84
CA ALA A 165 14.58 67.44 -61.04
C ALA A 165 14.04 68.88 -60.92
N GLU A 166 13.62 69.31 -59.72
CA GLU A 166 13.25 70.70 -59.43
C GLU A 166 14.47 71.64 -59.51
N LEU A 167 15.65 71.20 -59.03
CA LEU A 167 16.91 71.95 -59.13
C LEU A 167 17.42 72.05 -60.59
N ASP A 168 17.33 70.98 -61.37
CA ASP A 168 17.65 70.98 -62.80
C ASP A 168 16.75 71.96 -63.56
N ALA A 169 15.44 71.95 -63.29
CA ALA A 169 14.48 72.89 -63.87
C ALA A 169 14.78 74.35 -63.49
N ALA A 170 15.04 74.62 -62.20
CA ALA A 170 15.41 75.95 -61.73
C ALA A 170 16.76 76.44 -62.32
N THR A 171 17.70 75.52 -62.57
CA THR A 171 18.97 75.83 -63.24
C THR A 171 18.76 76.22 -64.70
N LEU A 172 17.89 75.50 -65.43
CA LEU A 172 17.51 75.84 -66.80
C LEU A 172 16.77 77.19 -66.89
N GLU A 173 15.89 77.49 -65.94
CA GLU A 173 15.25 78.82 -65.83
C GLU A 173 16.28 79.92 -65.56
N LEU A 174 17.26 79.68 -64.69
CA LEU A 174 18.34 80.63 -64.40
C LEU A 174 19.25 80.86 -65.62
N GLU A 175 19.57 79.82 -66.38
CA GLU A 175 20.32 79.95 -67.64
C GLU A 175 19.55 80.73 -68.71
N ALA A 176 18.23 80.48 -68.83
CA ALA A 176 17.36 81.24 -69.72
C ALA A 176 17.29 82.73 -69.32
N ALA A 177 17.06 83.02 -68.03
CA ALA A 177 17.05 84.37 -67.49
C ALA A 177 18.41 85.07 -67.62
N ARG A 178 19.52 84.34 -67.45
CA ARG A 178 20.88 84.85 -67.71
C ARG A 178 21.06 85.21 -69.19
N LYS A 179 20.58 84.38 -70.11
CA LYS A 179 20.68 84.67 -71.55
C LYS A 179 19.86 85.91 -71.93
N GLU A 180 18.66 86.05 -71.39
CA GLU A 180 17.84 87.27 -71.53
C GLU A 180 18.56 88.49 -70.91
N ALA A 181 19.24 88.32 -69.77
CA ALA A 181 20.09 89.37 -69.19
C ALA A 181 21.29 89.71 -70.09
N GLU A 182 21.95 88.74 -70.75
CA GLU A 182 23.03 88.99 -71.71
C GLU A 182 22.51 89.69 -72.99
N GLU A 183 21.31 89.36 -73.45
CA GLU A 183 20.63 90.07 -74.56
C GLU A 183 20.28 91.52 -74.17
N THR A 184 19.74 91.75 -72.96
CA THR A 184 19.49 93.12 -72.47
C THR A 184 20.77 93.90 -72.20
N LEU A 185 21.85 93.27 -71.73
CA LEU A 185 23.18 93.89 -71.62
C LEU A 185 23.78 94.21 -73.00
N THR A 186 23.49 93.42 -74.04
CA THR A 186 23.90 93.72 -75.42
C THR A 186 23.14 94.93 -75.97
N LEU A 187 21.85 95.05 -75.67
CA LEU A 187 21.05 96.25 -75.97
C LEU A 187 21.52 97.46 -75.16
N LEU A 188 21.90 97.27 -73.89
CA LEU A 188 22.46 98.31 -73.03
C LEU A 188 23.85 98.75 -73.55
N ALA A 189 24.68 97.82 -74.02
CA ALA A 189 25.98 98.12 -74.62
C ALA A 189 25.84 98.87 -75.96
N ALA A 190 24.77 98.63 -76.73
CA ALA A 190 24.44 99.45 -77.89
C ALA A 190 24.01 100.88 -77.49
N ALA A 191 23.26 101.03 -76.38
CA ALA A 191 22.94 102.34 -75.81
C ALA A 191 24.17 103.03 -75.18
N GLU A 192 25.08 102.27 -74.58
CA GLU A 192 26.34 102.78 -74.05
C GLU A 192 27.35 103.10 -75.15
N ALA A 193 27.31 102.44 -76.31
CA ALA A 193 28.07 102.86 -77.49
C ALA A 193 27.59 104.24 -77.98
N ALA A 194 26.27 104.47 -78.01
CA ALA A 194 25.71 105.80 -78.30
C ALA A 194 26.06 106.85 -77.22
N LYS A 195 26.21 106.44 -75.96
CA LYS A 195 26.68 107.30 -74.85
C LYS A 195 28.20 107.54 -74.88
N LYS A 196 28.99 106.57 -75.36
CA LYS A 196 30.46 106.65 -75.48
C LYS A 196 30.88 107.61 -76.59
N GLN A 197 30.09 107.69 -77.67
CA GLN A 197 30.23 108.73 -78.70
C GLN A 197 29.96 110.16 -78.18
N LEU A 198 29.38 110.30 -76.97
CA LEU A 198 29.24 111.56 -76.22
C LEU A 198 30.24 111.67 -75.03
N GLY A 199 31.12 110.67 -74.85
CA GLY A 199 32.01 110.52 -73.70
C GLY A 199 33.51 110.74 -73.99
N GLU A 200 33.91 110.99 -75.24
CA GLU A 200 35.31 111.18 -75.65
C GLU A 200 35.89 112.58 -75.28
N GLN A 201 35.51 113.10 -74.10
CA GLN A 201 35.98 114.40 -73.57
C GLN A 201 36.41 114.36 -72.08
N ALA A 202 36.81 113.20 -71.57
CA ALA A 202 37.45 113.08 -70.25
C ALA A 202 38.56 112.01 -70.26
N GLU A 203 39.75 112.38 -70.72
CA GLU A 203 40.94 111.55 -70.59
C GLU A 203 41.41 111.42 -69.13
N ALA A 204 41.82 110.21 -68.79
CA ALA A 204 42.93 109.84 -67.91
C ALA A 204 43.20 110.70 -66.65
N GLN A 205 42.92 110.11 -65.47
CA GLN A 205 43.88 110.21 -64.37
C GLN A 205 43.97 108.93 -63.53
N ALA A 206 45.19 108.68 -63.07
CA ALA A 206 45.76 107.42 -62.65
C ALA A 206 45.21 106.80 -61.34
N SER A 207 45.43 105.49 -61.26
CA SER A 207 45.74 104.68 -60.07
C SER A 207 45.68 105.35 -58.68
N GLU A 208 44.85 104.78 -57.81
CA GLU A 208 45.16 104.40 -56.42
C GLU A 208 44.02 103.51 -55.88
N ALA A 209 42.78 103.80 -56.30
CA ALA A 209 41.56 103.13 -55.89
C ALA A 209 41.50 101.62 -56.21
N GLU A 210 42.02 101.16 -57.35
CA GLU A 210 42.04 99.73 -57.70
C GLU A 210 42.90 98.89 -56.74
N LYS A 211 44.01 99.45 -56.24
CA LYS A 211 44.86 98.78 -55.25
C LYS A 211 44.20 98.72 -53.87
N GLN A 212 43.49 99.77 -53.48
CA GLN A 212 42.68 99.75 -52.25
C GLN A 212 41.48 98.80 -52.38
N ALA A 213 40.83 98.74 -53.54
CA ALA A 213 39.72 97.82 -53.80
C ALA A 213 40.16 96.35 -53.75
N ALA A 214 41.34 96.01 -54.29
CA ALA A 214 41.90 94.66 -54.21
C ALA A 214 42.21 94.25 -52.75
N LEU A 215 42.79 95.14 -51.95
CA LEU A 215 43.02 94.89 -50.51
C LEU A 215 41.70 94.76 -49.73
N LEU A 216 40.69 95.58 -50.05
CA LEU A 216 39.38 95.52 -49.41
C LEU A 216 38.60 94.26 -49.81
N ALA A 217 38.81 93.75 -51.03
CA ALA A 217 38.25 92.49 -51.49
C ALA A 217 38.89 91.29 -50.77
N LEU A 218 40.21 91.28 -50.58
CA LEU A 218 40.92 90.25 -49.81
C LEU A 218 40.45 90.24 -48.34
N ALA A 219 40.35 91.41 -47.70
CA ALA A 219 39.85 91.51 -46.33
C ALA A 219 38.37 91.07 -46.19
N ARG A 220 37.54 91.27 -47.21
CA ARG A 220 36.15 90.76 -47.26
C ARG A 220 36.11 89.24 -47.48
N GLN A 221 37.06 88.68 -48.24
CA GLN A 221 37.17 87.25 -48.41
C GLN A 221 37.58 86.56 -47.09
N GLU A 222 38.63 87.06 -46.41
CA GLU A 222 39.03 86.51 -45.10
C GLU A 222 37.90 86.62 -44.06
N LEU A 223 37.16 87.74 -44.04
CA LEU A 223 35.99 87.89 -43.16
C LEU A 223 34.88 86.89 -43.52
N SER A 224 34.57 86.70 -44.81
CA SER A 224 33.59 85.72 -45.29
C SER A 224 33.99 84.28 -44.94
N GLU A 225 35.27 83.93 -45.04
CA GLU A 225 35.77 82.60 -44.64
C GLU A 225 35.67 82.40 -43.12
N GLN A 226 35.94 83.44 -42.33
CA GLN A 226 35.81 83.38 -40.86
C GLN A 226 34.34 83.32 -40.40
N GLU A 227 33.43 84.04 -41.07
CA GLU A 227 31.98 83.97 -40.83
C GLU A 227 31.42 82.59 -41.21
N ALA A 228 31.88 81.99 -42.31
CA ALA A 228 31.49 80.64 -42.71
C ALA A 228 31.94 79.58 -41.68
N LEU A 229 33.18 79.67 -41.19
CA LEU A 229 33.70 78.83 -40.09
C LEU A 229 32.87 78.97 -38.82
N SER A 230 32.58 80.20 -38.38
CA SER A 230 31.74 80.47 -37.21
C SER A 230 30.31 79.90 -37.37
N ALA A 231 29.74 80.00 -38.58
CA ALA A 231 28.44 79.43 -38.89
C ALA A 231 28.44 77.87 -38.97
N GLU A 232 29.58 77.24 -39.28
CA GLU A 232 29.73 75.78 -39.19
C GLU A 232 29.85 75.32 -37.73
N ASP A 233 30.66 76.01 -36.91
CA ASP A 233 30.82 75.69 -35.50
C ASP A 233 29.52 75.89 -34.70
N GLN A 234 28.73 76.92 -35.01
CA GLN A 234 27.37 77.08 -34.45
C GLN A 234 26.44 75.92 -34.83
N ARG A 235 26.51 75.42 -36.08
CA ARG A 235 25.75 74.24 -36.52
C ARG A 235 26.22 72.96 -35.81
N ARG A 236 27.52 72.78 -35.59
CA ARG A 236 28.06 71.66 -34.79
C ARG A 236 27.59 71.71 -33.33
N LEU A 237 27.64 72.88 -32.69
CA LEU A 237 27.14 73.08 -31.32
C LEU A 237 25.64 72.79 -31.21
N ALA A 238 24.83 73.24 -32.18
CA ALA A 238 23.40 72.92 -32.21
C ALA A 238 23.14 71.41 -32.35
N ALA A 239 23.87 70.72 -33.23
CA ALA A 239 23.77 69.28 -33.40
C ALA A 239 24.21 68.50 -32.14
N LEU A 240 25.31 68.92 -31.49
CA LEU A 240 25.77 68.33 -30.23
C LEU A 240 24.73 68.50 -29.11
N ASN A 241 24.14 69.69 -28.97
CA ASN A 241 23.09 69.95 -27.99
C ASN A 241 21.84 69.10 -28.23
N GLN A 242 21.42 68.90 -29.50
CA GLN A 242 20.33 67.97 -29.85
C GLN A 242 20.69 66.50 -29.56
N GLN A 243 21.97 66.12 -29.63
CA GLN A 243 22.43 64.78 -29.31
C GLN A 243 22.47 64.54 -27.79
N VAL A 244 22.94 65.53 -27.01
CA VAL A 244 22.90 65.52 -25.54
C VAL A 244 21.47 65.50 -25.02
N ALA A 245 20.54 66.26 -25.62
CA ALA A 245 19.12 66.22 -25.26
C ALA A 245 18.54 64.81 -25.43
N ARG A 246 18.74 64.18 -26.60
CA ARG A 246 18.28 62.80 -26.86
C ARG A 246 18.89 61.77 -25.90
N LEU A 247 20.17 61.90 -25.54
CA LEU A 247 20.81 61.04 -24.56
C LEU A 247 20.21 61.22 -23.15
N ASN A 248 19.88 62.45 -22.76
CA ASN A 248 19.19 62.71 -21.49
C ASN A 248 17.77 62.12 -21.45
N ASP A 249 17.01 62.22 -22.55
CA ASP A 249 15.68 61.60 -22.66
C ASP A 249 15.77 60.06 -22.56
N GLN A 250 16.77 59.45 -23.23
CA GLN A 250 17.04 58.01 -23.15
C GLN A 250 17.47 57.56 -21.74
N LEU A 251 18.28 58.35 -21.04
CA LEU A 251 18.63 58.09 -19.64
C LEU A 251 17.42 58.24 -18.71
N GLY A 252 16.52 59.18 -18.99
CA GLY A 252 15.26 59.36 -18.28
C GLY A 252 14.34 58.14 -18.42
N SER A 253 14.14 57.64 -19.64
CA SER A 253 13.29 56.46 -19.87
C SER A 253 13.88 55.18 -19.30
N LEU A 254 15.19 54.95 -19.43
CA LEU A 254 15.90 53.84 -18.79
C LEU A 254 15.73 53.85 -17.27
N ARG A 255 15.79 55.03 -16.65
CA ARG A 255 15.61 55.19 -15.20
C ARG A 255 14.18 54.89 -14.76
N ALA A 256 13.18 55.38 -15.49
CA ALA A 256 11.78 55.06 -15.24
C ALA A 256 11.47 53.55 -15.36
N VAL A 257 12.08 52.86 -16.33
CA VAL A 257 11.96 51.39 -16.47
C VAL A 257 12.63 50.65 -15.30
N LEU A 258 13.81 51.11 -14.85
CA LEU A 258 14.50 50.54 -13.69
C LEU A 258 13.70 50.74 -12.39
N ASP A 259 13.12 51.91 -12.19
CA ASP A 259 12.32 52.22 -11.00
C ASP A 259 11.03 51.37 -11.00
N ALA A 260 10.33 51.26 -12.14
CA ALA A 260 9.14 50.42 -12.29
C ALA A 260 9.43 48.93 -12.05
N ALA A 261 10.51 48.39 -12.62
CA ALA A 261 10.94 47.01 -12.36
C ALA A 261 11.32 46.79 -10.88
N GLY A 262 11.84 47.84 -10.21
CA GLY A 262 12.13 47.83 -8.78
C GLY A 262 10.89 47.88 -7.89
N ASP A 263 9.79 48.49 -8.34
CA ASP A 263 8.48 48.44 -7.67
C ASP A 263 7.81 47.07 -7.86
N GLU A 264 7.76 46.54 -9.10
CA GLU A 264 7.22 45.20 -9.40
C GLU A 264 7.93 44.11 -8.61
N ARG A 265 9.26 44.19 -8.47
CA ARG A 265 10.05 43.25 -7.68
C ARG A 265 9.63 43.26 -6.21
N ARG A 266 9.46 44.44 -5.62
CA ARG A 266 9.01 44.59 -4.22
C ARG A 266 7.60 44.06 -4.02
N GLU A 267 6.69 44.26 -4.98
CA GLU A 267 5.34 43.71 -4.89
C GLU A 267 5.34 42.16 -5.00
N ALA A 268 6.17 41.60 -5.88
CA ALA A 268 6.37 40.16 -6.00
C ALA A 268 6.94 39.54 -4.71
N ASP A 269 7.94 40.19 -4.10
CA ASP A 269 8.55 39.73 -2.84
C ASP A 269 7.51 39.75 -1.69
N LEU A 270 6.67 40.80 -1.59
CA LEU A 270 5.56 40.87 -0.61
C LEU A 270 4.50 39.78 -0.83
N ARG A 271 4.13 39.49 -2.08
CA ARG A 271 3.21 38.38 -2.41
C ARG A 271 3.81 37.02 -2.05
N ALA A 272 5.12 36.83 -2.26
CA ALA A 272 5.82 35.60 -1.89
C ALA A 272 5.86 35.40 -0.36
N GLU A 273 6.10 36.47 0.42
CA GLU A 273 6.04 36.41 1.88
C GLU A 273 4.62 36.06 2.37
N ASP A 274 3.58 36.66 1.79
CA ASP A 274 2.20 36.36 2.18
C ASP A 274 1.81 34.90 1.87
N LEU A 275 2.13 34.43 0.65
CA LEU A 275 1.94 33.01 0.27
C LEU A 275 2.72 32.06 1.19
N GLY A 276 3.93 32.42 1.60
CA GLY A 276 4.71 31.66 2.58
C GLY A 276 4.02 31.56 3.94
N ARG A 277 3.42 32.64 4.44
CA ARG A 277 2.62 32.63 5.67
C ARG A 277 1.36 31.77 5.52
N GLN A 278 0.63 31.90 4.41
CA GLN A 278 -0.57 31.10 4.13
C GLN A 278 -0.23 29.61 4.05
N LEU A 279 0.85 29.24 3.37
CA LEU A 279 1.31 27.85 3.23
C LEU A 279 1.68 27.24 4.59
N ASN A 280 2.41 27.96 5.44
CA ASN A 280 2.74 27.49 6.79
C ASN A 280 1.49 27.20 7.64
N VAL A 281 0.46 28.04 7.55
CA VAL A 281 -0.82 27.82 8.24
C VAL A 281 -1.57 26.61 7.66
N ALA A 282 -1.56 26.43 6.34
CA ALA A 282 -2.18 25.28 5.67
C ALA A 282 -1.49 23.95 6.04
N LEU A 283 -0.16 23.91 6.05
CA LEU A 283 0.63 22.75 6.44
C LEU A 283 0.38 22.34 7.90
N LEU A 284 0.27 23.31 8.82
CA LEU A 284 -0.03 23.05 10.22
C LEU A 284 -1.43 22.41 10.39
N ARG A 285 -2.44 22.93 9.69
CA ARG A 285 -3.81 22.38 9.70
C ARG A 285 -3.86 20.96 9.15
N ALA A 286 -3.19 20.70 8.02
CA ALA A 286 -3.12 19.37 7.42
C ALA A 286 -2.45 18.35 8.38
N ALA A 287 -1.38 18.74 9.06
CA ALA A 287 -0.71 17.90 10.04
C ALA A 287 -1.59 17.60 11.28
N GLU A 288 -2.43 18.55 11.73
CA GLU A 288 -3.40 18.33 12.79
C GLU A 288 -4.54 17.38 12.37
N GLU A 289 -5.07 17.53 11.15
CA GLU A 289 -6.11 16.64 10.61
C GLU A 289 -5.60 15.21 10.46
N GLU A 290 -4.39 15.01 9.96
CA GLU A 290 -3.82 13.67 9.80
C GLU A 290 -3.56 13.00 11.16
N ARG A 291 -3.08 13.75 12.16
CA ARG A 291 -2.95 13.23 13.54
C ARG A 291 -4.30 12.80 14.12
N LYS A 292 -5.36 13.59 13.92
CA LYS A 292 -6.72 13.23 14.37
C LYS A 292 -7.23 11.96 13.69
N ARG A 293 -7.01 11.80 12.38
CA ARG A 293 -7.39 10.58 11.65
C ARG A 293 -6.70 9.33 12.21
N ARG A 294 -5.37 9.39 12.38
CA ARG A 294 -4.59 8.26 12.93
C ARG A 294 -5.02 7.88 14.34
N ALA A 295 -5.28 8.86 15.21
CA ALA A 295 -5.76 8.60 16.58
C ALA A 295 -7.13 7.88 16.59
N LEU A 296 -8.07 8.31 15.74
CA LEU A 296 -9.38 7.66 15.59
C LEU A 296 -9.27 6.23 15.03
N GLU A 297 -8.34 6.01 14.09
CA GLU A 297 -8.07 4.69 13.50
C GLU A 297 -7.43 3.73 14.53
N GLU A 298 -6.45 4.19 15.30
CA GLU A 298 -5.85 3.43 16.42
C GLU A 298 -6.89 3.10 17.50
N GLU A 299 -7.76 4.05 17.85
CA GLU A 299 -8.83 3.82 18.82
C GLU A 299 -9.84 2.79 18.32
N ALA A 300 -10.35 2.95 17.09
CA ALA A 300 -11.29 2.00 16.48
C ALA A 300 -10.70 0.58 16.39
N ARG A 301 -9.43 0.48 15.98
CA ARG A 301 -8.71 -0.80 15.94
C ARG A 301 -8.56 -1.41 17.34
N SER A 302 -8.25 -0.61 18.36
CA SER A 302 -8.10 -1.11 19.73
C SER A 302 -9.39 -1.70 20.30
N ARG A 303 -10.54 -1.11 19.94
CA ARG A 303 -11.88 -1.62 20.30
C ARG A 303 -12.18 -2.94 19.60
N ALA A 304 -12.00 -3.01 18.28
CA ALA A 304 -12.19 -4.24 17.52
C ALA A 304 -11.27 -5.38 17.98
N GLU A 305 -10.01 -5.07 18.33
CA GLU A 305 -9.09 -6.07 18.92
C GLU A 305 -9.52 -6.52 20.33
N ALA A 306 -10.19 -5.68 21.12
CA ALA A 306 -10.75 -6.07 22.42
C ALA A 306 -12.01 -6.95 22.25
N GLU A 307 -12.94 -6.52 21.41
CA GLU A 307 -14.17 -7.26 21.05
C GLU A 307 -13.84 -8.67 20.53
N ALA A 308 -12.87 -8.79 19.60
CA ALA A 308 -12.42 -10.08 19.09
C ALA A 308 -11.76 -10.97 20.16
N ARG A 309 -11.04 -10.40 21.14
CA ARG A 309 -10.45 -11.15 22.27
C ARG A 309 -11.52 -11.64 23.24
N ASP A 310 -12.52 -10.82 23.53
CA ASP A 310 -13.62 -11.20 24.41
C ASP A 310 -14.52 -12.25 23.74
N LEU A 311 -14.87 -12.09 22.45
CA LEU A 311 -15.56 -13.14 21.67
C LEU A 311 -14.75 -14.45 21.64
N ALA A 312 -13.42 -14.39 21.51
CA ALA A 312 -12.57 -15.59 21.56
C ALA A 312 -12.58 -16.27 22.94
N ARG A 313 -12.62 -15.49 24.04
CA ARG A 313 -12.75 -16.00 25.42
C ARG A 313 -14.11 -16.64 25.63
N TYR A 314 -15.20 -15.93 25.32
CA TYR A 314 -16.56 -16.44 25.43
C TYR A 314 -16.74 -17.71 24.59
N ARG A 315 -16.23 -17.75 23.35
CA ARG A 315 -16.21 -18.97 22.53
C ARG A 315 -15.52 -20.12 23.26
N SER A 316 -14.37 -19.89 23.88
CA SER A 316 -13.63 -20.95 24.58
C SER A 316 -14.39 -21.48 25.81
N GLU A 317 -15.01 -20.60 26.59
CA GLU A 317 -15.82 -20.98 27.77
C GLU A 317 -17.16 -21.62 27.39
N PHE A 318 -17.80 -21.13 26.32
CA PHE A 318 -19.03 -21.64 25.71
C PHE A 318 -18.83 -23.07 25.21
N PHE A 319 -17.85 -23.28 24.32
CA PHE A 319 -17.57 -24.60 23.77
C PHE A 319 -16.97 -25.53 24.83
N GLY A 320 -16.23 -25.00 25.82
CA GLY A 320 -15.80 -25.77 27.00
C GLY A 320 -16.99 -26.40 27.74
N ARG A 321 -17.92 -25.58 28.25
CA ARG A 321 -19.12 -26.07 28.97
C ARG A 321 -20.00 -26.96 28.10
N LEU A 322 -20.25 -26.56 26.86
CA LEU A 322 -21.12 -27.31 25.96
C LEU A 322 -20.49 -28.64 25.53
N SER A 323 -19.16 -28.70 25.38
CA SER A 323 -18.44 -29.97 25.14
C SER A 323 -18.51 -30.92 26.33
N GLN A 324 -18.45 -30.42 27.57
CA GLN A 324 -18.58 -31.24 28.77
C GLN A 324 -19.97 -31.88 28.91
N ILE A 325 -21.02 -31.19 28.45
CA ILE A 325 -22.42 -31.68 28.47
C ILE A 325 -22.72 -32.66 27.31
N LEU A 326 -22.02 -32.50 26.18
CA LEU A 326 -22.13 -33.35 24.99
C LEU A 326 -21.16 -34.54 24.99
N ALA A 327 -20.12 -34.52 25.82
CA ALA A 327 -19.17 -35.62 25.97
C ALA A 327 -19.88 -36.93 26.32
N GLY A 328 -19.57 -38.00 25.57
CA GLY A 328 -20.15 -39.34 25.77
C GLY A 328 -21.52 -39.56 25.11
N ARG A 329 -22.04 -38.64 24.30
CA ARG A 329 -23.27 -38.85 23.51
C ARG A 329 -22.95 -39.36 22.10
N GLU A 330 -23.72 -40.34 21.63
CA GLU A 330 -23.58 -40.87 20.27
C GLU A 330 -24.04 -39.85 19.21
N GLY A 331 -23.29 -39.78 18.11
CA GLY A 331 -23.64 -38.99 16.91
C GLY A 331 -23.15 -37.54 16.86
N VAL A 332 -22.59 -36.99 17.95
CA VAL A 332 -22.07 -35.62 18.01
C VAL A 332 -20.57 -35.62 18.38
N GLN A 333 -19.74 -34.99 17.56
CA GLN A 333 -18.31 -34.80 17.83
C GLN A 333 -17.99 -33.32 18.02
N VAL A 334 -17.20 -32.98 19.04
CA VAL A 334 -16.70 -31.61 19.25
C VAL A 334 -15.28 -31.54 18.70
N VAL A 335 -15.05 -30.67 17.71
CA VAL A 335 -13.75 -30.55 17.03
C VAL A 335 -13.27 -29.10 17.13
N GLY A 336 -12.65 -28.75 18.26
CA GLY A 336 -12.26 -27.37 18.56
C GLY A 336 -13.49 -26.49 18.81
N ASP A 337 -13.76 -25.53 17.91
CA ASP A 337 -14.82 -24.53 18.04
C ASP A 337 -16.10 -24.82 17.23
N ARG A 338 -16.36 -26.10 16.96
CA ARG A 338 -17.54 -26.54 16.19
C ARG A 338 -18.10 -27.88 16.65
N PHE A 339 -19.42 -28.04 16.50
CA PHE A 339 -20.13 -29.30 16.69
C PHE A 339 -20.33 -29.98 15.34
N VAL A 340 -19.76 -31.17 15.17
CA VAL A 340 -19.84 -31.97 13.95
C VAL A 340 -20.87 -33.08 14.15
N PHE A 341 -21.88 -33.10 13.28
CA PHE A 341 -22.94 -34.10 13.24
C PHE A 341 -22.80 -34.94 11.97
N SER A 342 -22.85 -36.26 12.08
CA SER A 342 -22.90 -37.13 10.88
C SER A 342 -24.18 -36.87 10.09
N SER A 343 -24.06 -36.66 8.78
CA SER A 343 -25.24 -36.43 7.92
C SER A 343 -26.19 -37.62 7.89
N GLU A 344 -25.70 -38.84 8.14
CA GLU A 344 -26.51 -40.07 8.13
C GLU A 344 -27.42 -40.20 9.35
N VAL A 345 -27.09 -39.50 10.43
CA VAL A 345 -27.91 -39.43 11.64
C VAL A 345 -28.98 -38.34 11.50
N LEU A 346 -28.63 -37.22 10.85
CA LEU A 346 -29.54 -36.11 10.63
C LEU A 346 -30.49 -36.30 9.43
N PHE A 347 -30.05 -37.01 8.37
CA PHE A 347 -30.75 -37.11 7.09
C PHE A 347 -30.66 -38.53 6.51
N ALA A 348 -31.68 -38.91 5.73
CA ALA A 348 -31.58 -40.08 4.87
C ALA A 348 -30.51 -39.85 3.75
N PRO A 349 -29.90 -40.92 3.20
CA PRO A 349 -28.96 -40.83 2.08
C PRO A 349 -29.57 -40.07 0.88
N GLY A 350 -28.83 -39.10 0.35
CA GLY A 350 -29.26 -38.25 -0.78
C GLY A 350 -30.33 -37.19 -0.47
N GLU A 351 -30.95 -37.20 0.72
CA GLU A 351 -32.00 -36.26 1.12
C GLU A 351 -31.47 -35.10 1.99
N ALA A 352 -32.26 -34.02 2.04
CA ALA A 352 -32.07 -32.91 2.98
C ALA A 352 -33.24 -32.72 3.97
N THR A 353 -34.18 -33.68 4.02
CA THR A 353 -35.26 -33.69 5.01
C THR A 353 -34.75 -34.32 6.32
N LEU A 354 -34.87 -33.63 7.45
CA LEU A 354 -34.39 -34.14 8.74
C LEU A 354 -35.16 -35.39 9.17
N SER A 355 -34.46 -36.41 9.65
CA SER A 355 -35.02 -37.58 10.33
C SER A 355 -35.63 -37.20 11.70
N PRO A 356 -36.57 -37.97 12.27
CA PRO A 356 -37.06 -37.76 13.64
C PRO A 356 -35.92 -37.77 14.68
N GLU A 357 -34.93 -38.64 14.49
CA GLU A 357 -33.73 -38.74 15.33
C GLU A 357 -32.86 -37.48 15.21
N GLY A 358 -32.69 -36.97 13.98
CA GLY A 358 -31.97 -35.75 13.67
C GLY A 358 -32.64 -34.50 14.24
N GLN A 359 -33.96 -34.40 14.11
CA GLN A 359 -34.78 -33.37 14.75
C GLN A 359 -34.56 -33.37 16.28
N ALA A 360 -34.65 -34.54 16.92
CA ALA A 360 -34.41 -34.66 18.36
C ALA A 360 -32.96 -34.28 18.76
N GLN A 361 -31.96 -34.52 17.90
CA GLN A 361 -30.58 -34.05 18.13
C GLN A 361 -30.48 -32.52 18.04
N ILE A 362 -30.99 -31.91 16.98
CA ILE A 362 -30.94 -30.46 16.78
C ILE A 362 -31.74 -29.73 17.87
N ALA A 363 -32.89 -30.27 18.32
CA ALA A 363 -33.68 -29.71 19.41
C ALA A 363 -32.90 -29.55 20.71
N ARG A 364 -32.18 -30.60 21.14
CA ARG A 364 -31.31 -30.54 22.33
C ARG A 364 -30.19 -29.52 22.18
N VAL A 365 -29.63 -29.39 20.97
CA VAL A 365 -28.57 -28.42 20.70
C VAL A 365 -29.13 -27.00 20.76
N ALA A 366 -30.27 -26.72 20.11
CA ALA A 366 -30.93 -25.42 20.14
C ALA A 366 -31.31 -24.97 21.56
N GLU A 367 -31.80 -25.89 22.41
CA GLU A 367 -32.09 -25.62 23.82
C GLU A 367 -30.83 -25.16 24.58
N MET A 368 -29.72 -25.90 24.46
CA MET A 368 -28.45 -25.54 25.10
C MET A 368 -27.83 -24.26 24.51
N LEU A 369 -27.91 -24.05 23.19
CA LEU A 369 -27.51 -22.80 22.55
C LEU A 369 -28.32 -21.64 23.12
N GLY A 370 -29.62 -21.79 23.30
CA GLY A 370 -30.50 -20.80 23.93
C GLY A 370 -30.05 -20.43 25.34
N GLN A 371 -29.83 -21.43 26.20
CA GLN A 371 -29.39 -21.22 27.59
C GLN A 371 -28.06 -20.46 27.68
N ILE A 372 -27.03 -20.87 26.92
CA ILE A 372 -25.70 -20.24 27.01
C ILE A 372 -25.67 -18.90 26.25
N SER A 373 -26.49 -18.72 25.22
CA SER A 373 -26.56 -17.44 24.46
C SER A 373 -27.01 -16.25 25.31
N ALA A 374 -27.76 -16.49 26.40
CA ALA A 374 -28.17 -15.47 27.35
C ALA A 374 -27.01 -14.90 28.18
N GLU A 375 -25.86 -15.56 28.20
CA GLU A 375 -24.65 -15.11 28.90
C GLU A 375 -23.70 -14.30 28.00
N ILE A 376 -23.92 -14.27 26.68
CA ILE A 376 -23.08 -13.49 25.76
C ILE A 376 -23.57 -12.03 25.78
N PRO A 377 -22.70 -11.03 26.07
CA PRO A 377 -23.09 -9.63 26.11
C PRO A 377 -23.79 -9.16 24.82
N PRO A 378 -24.88 -8.35 24.91
CA PRO A 378 -25.65 -7.91 23.75
C PRO A 378 -24.86 -7.02 22.79
N GLU A 379 -23.75 -6.44 23.23
CA GLU A 379 -22.80 -5.66 22.42
C GLU A 379 -22.03 -6.53 21.42
N ILE A 380 -21.95 -7.84 21.64
CA ILE A 380 -21.25 -8.77 20.74
C ILE A 380 -22.21 -9.28 19.67
N ASP A 381 -21.88 -8.99 18.40
CA ASP A 381 -22.70 -9.35 17.24
C ASP A 381 -22.43 -10.80 16.76
N TRP A 382 -22.61 -11.75 17.67
CA TRP A 382 -22.40 -13.18 17.41
C TRP A 382 -23.54 -13.82 16.61
N MET A 383 -23.23 -14.92 15.92
CA MET A 383 -24.19 -15.78 15.23
C MET A 383 -23.68 -17.22 15.12
N ILE A 384 -24.59 -18.18 14.94
CA ILE A 384 -24.28 -19.58 14.67
C ILE A 384 -24.39 -19.83 13.16
N ARG A 385 -23.27 -20.18 12.54
CA ARG A 385 -23.25 -20.64 11.15
C ARG A 385 -23.39 -22.17 11.12
N VAL A 386 -24.29 -22.63 10.25
CA VAL A 386 -24.56 -24.05 10.00
C VAL A 386 -23.90 -24.40 8.66
N ASP A 387 -22.76 -25.07 8.72
CA ASP A 387 -21.92 -25.40 7.57
C ASP A 387 -22.26 -26.84 7.11
N GLY A 388 -22.80 -26.97 5.90
CA GLY A 388 -23.12 -28.26 5.28
C GLY A 388 -22.02 -28.79 4.37
N HIS A 389 -21.77 -30.10 4.42
CA HIS A 389 -20.73 -30.76 3.64
C HIS A 389 -21.18 -32.09 3.02
N THR A 390 -20.54 -32.46 1.91
CA THR A 390 -20.67 -33.77 1.25
C THR A 390 -19.34 -34.52 1.26
N ASP A 391 -19.34 -35.72 0.67
CA ASP A 391 -18.12 -36.36 0.19
C ASP A 391 -17.80 -35.94 -1.25
N ASP A 392 -16.72 -36.50 -1.77
CA ASP A 392 -16.16 -36.35 -3.12
C ASP A 392 -16.98 -37.04 -4.22
N VAL A 393 -18.03 -37.79 -3.88
CA VAL A 393 -18.80 -38.56 -4.87
C VAL A 393 -19.75 -37.61 -5.61
N PRO A 394 -19.66 -37.49 -6.95
CA PRO A 394 -20.59 -36.65 -7.70
C PRO A 394 -22.01 -37.21 -7.65
N LEU A 395 -22.99 -36.35 -7.41
CA LEU A 395 -24.40 -36.70 -7.64
C LEU A 395 -24.65 -36.94 -9.13
N SER A 396 -25.65 -37.76 -9.45
CA SER A 396 -26.01 -38.11 -10.83
C SER A 396 -26.57 -36.94 -11.66
N GLY A 397 -26.83 -35.78 -11.04
CA GLY A 397 -27.44 -34.61 -11.68
C GLY A 397 -28.92 -34.77 -12.08
N LEU A 398 -29.48 -35.97 -11.95
CA LEU A 398 -30.85 -36.35 -12.32
C LEU A 398 -31.79 -36.49 -11.11
N GLY A 399 -31.27 -36.30 -9.90
CA GLY A 399 -32.03 -36.36 -8.64
C GLY A 399 -32.65 -35.01 -8.23
N ARG A 400 -33.12 -34.94 -6.98
CA ARG A 400 -33.70 -33.72 -6.39
C ARG A 400 -32.72 -32.55 -6.28
N TYR A 401 -31.43 -32.85 -6.17
CA TYR A 401 -30.33 -31.89 -6.11
C TYR A 401 -29.39 -32.15 -7.29
N ARG A 402 -28.96 -31.07 -7.95
CA ARG A 402 -28.15 -31.12 -9.17
C ARG A 402 -26.69 -31.48 -8.88
N ASP A 403 -26.17 -30.99 -7.76
CA ASP A 403 -24.78 -31.19 -7.35
C ASP A 403 -24.61 -31.14 -5.81
N ASN A 404 -23.37 -31.34 -5.38
CA ASN A 404 -22.98 -31.34 -3.96
C ASN A 404 -23.09 -29.95 -3.30
N TRP A 405 -23.08 -28.85 -4.06
CA TRP A 405 -23.34 -27.50 -3.53
C TRP A 405 -24.80 -27.35 -3.15
N GLU A 406 -25.72 -27.74 -4.04
CA GLU A 406 -27.15 -27.67 -3.80
C GLU A 406 -27.57 -28.59 -2.63
N LEU A 407 -27.05 -29.83 -2.58
CA LEU A 407 -27.33 -30.76 -1.48
C LEU A 407 -26.79 -30.26 -0.13
N SER A 408 -25.55 -29.76 -0.08
CA SER A 408 -24.97 -29.26 1.18
C SER A 408 -25.67 -27.99 1.69
N GLN A 409 -26.00 -27.05 0.79
CA GLN A 409 -26.74 -25.84 1.13
C GLN A 409 -28.18 -26.16 1.57
N ALA A 410 -28.85 -27.11 0.92
CA ALA A 410 -30.21 -27.54 1.29
C ALA A 410 -30.24 -28.19 2.68
N ARG A 411 -29.24 -29.02 3.02
CA ARG A 411 -29.12 -29.63 4.36
C ARG A 411 -28.86 -28.61 5.45
N ALA A 412 -27.95 -27.67 5.22
CA ALA A 412 -27.69 -26.55 6.13
C ALA A 412 -28.96 -25.70 6.36
N LEU A 413 -29.68 -25.39 5.28
CA LEU A 413 -30.93 -24.64 5.34
C LEU A 413 -32.04 -25.40 6.08
N ALA A 414 -32.14 -26.73 5.91
CA ALA A 414 -33.13 -27.54 6.62
C ALA A 414 -32.94 -27.52 8.14
N VAL A 415 -31.68 -27.58 8.60
CA VAL A 415 -31.34 -27.41 10.04
C VAL A 415 -31.71 -26.02 10.54
N VAL A 416 -31.35 -24.96 9.81
CA VAL A 416 -31.69 -23.57 10.20
C VAL A 416 -33.21 -23.37 10.24
N ARG A 417 -33.95 -23.84 9.23
CA ARG A 417 -35.41 -23.75 9.21
C ARG A 417 -36.05 -24.49 10.38
N TYR A 418 -35.60 -25.71 10.68
CA TYR A 418 -36.09 -26.45 11.85
C TYR A 418 -35.81 -25.70 13.17
N MET A 419 -34.62 -25.11 13.33
CA MET A 419 -34.27 -24.30 14.50
C MET A 419 -35.14 -23.03 14.64
N VAL A 420 -35.50 -22.37 13.54
CA VAL A 420 -36.31 -21.14 13.57
C VAL A 420 -37.81 -21.46 13.70
N GLU A 421 -38.32 -22.37 12.88
CA GLU A 421 -39.77 -22.60 12.70
C GLU A 421 -40.36 -23.50 13.79
N GLU A 422 -39.66 -24.57 14.18
CA GLU A 422 -40.17 -25.55 15.16
C GLU A 422 -39.64 -25.30 16.58
N LEU A 423 -38.44 -24.69 16.71
CA LEU A 423 -37.75 -24.50 17.98
C LEU A 423 -37.67 -23.03 18.43
N GLY A 424 -38.13 -22.08 17.60
CA GLY A 424 -38.21 -20.65 17.95
C GLY A 424 -36.87 -19.94 18.11
N PHE A 425 -35.76 -20.50 17.62
CA PHE A 425 -34.43 -19.88 17.73
C PHE A 425 -34.35 -18.60 16.88
N PRO A 426 -33.74 -17.49 17.38
CA PRO A 426 -33.71 -16.23 16.65
C PRO A 426 -33.04 -16.34 15.27
N VAL A 427 -33.80 -16.04 14.21
CA VAL A 427 -33.32 -16.07 12.82
C VAL A 427 -32.11 -15.16 12.58
N THR A 428 -32.01 -14.05 13.32
CA THR A 428 -30.88 -13.11 13.26
C THR A 428 -29.57 -13.66 13.82
N ARG A 429 -29.62 -14.81 14.51
CA ARG A 429 -28.45 -15.50 15.09
C ARG A 429 -28.10 -16.80 14.34
N LEU A 430 -28.67 -17.04 13.15
CA LEU A 430 -28.42 -18.23 12.34
C LEU A 430 -28.09 -17.90 10.87
N ALA A 431 -27.13 -18.60 10.27
CA ALA A 431 -26.97 -18.63 8.81
C ALA A 431 -26.58 -20.01 8.27
N PRO A 432 -27.24 -20.50 7.20
CA PRO A 432 -26.87 -21.75 6.54
C PRO A 432 -25.86 -21.52 5.41
N ALA A 433 -24.78 -22.31 5.35
CA ALA A 433 -23.79 -22.26 4.29
C ALA A 433 -23.46 -23.67 3.75
N GLY A 434 -23.55 -23.86 2.43
CA GLY A 434 -23.09 -25.08 1.76
C GLY A 434 -21.62 -24.97 1.33
N PHE A 435 -20.83 -26.01 1.59
CA PHE A 435 -19.42 -26.09 1.18
C PHE A 435 -19.09 -27.30 0.31
N ALA A 436 -20.09 -28.11 -0.07
CA ALA A 436 -19.90 -29.35 -0.83
C ALA A 436 -18.76 -30.21 -0.23
N ASP A 437 -17.88 -30.71 -1.10
CA ASP A 437 -16.70 -31.51 -0.83
C ASP A 437 -15.43 -30.66 -0.58
N THR A 438 -15.48 -29.34 -0.77
CA THR A 438 -14.31 -28.44 -0.78
C THR A 438 -13.54 -28.33 0.55
N ARG A 439 -14.09 -28.89 1.63
CA ARG A 439 -13.49 -28.90 2.98
C ARG A 439 -13.59 -30.30 3.58
N PRO A 440 -12.78 -31.27 3.14
CA PRO A 440 -12.77 -32.62 3.72
C PRO A 440 -12.10 -32.61 5.10
N VAL A 441 -12.62 -33.40 6.03
CA VAL A 441 -12.05 -33.63 7.37
C VAL A 441 -11.32 -34.98 7.47
N ALA A 442 -11.62 -35.91 6.56
CA ALA A 442 -10.89 -37.15 6.37
C ALA A 442 -10.40 -37.24 4.92
N GLN A 443 -9.13 -37.60 4.75
CA GLN A 443 -8.54 -37.83 3.42
C GLN A 443 -8.69 -39.29 2.98
N GLY A 444 -8.75 -39.51 1.67
CA GLY A 444 -8.85 -40.82 1.04
C GLY A 444 -10.27 -41.30 0.79
N ASP A 445 -10.38 -42.36 -0.02
CA ASP A 445 -11.61 -42.71 -0.73
C ASP A 445 -12.45 -43.79 -0.01
N THR A 446 -12.13 -44.08 1.26
CA THR A 446 -12.80 -45.17 2.00
C THR A 446 -14.23 -44.79 2.40
N PRO A 447 -15.16 -45.75 2.56
CA PRO A 447 -16.52 -45.47 3.02
C PRO A 447 -16.56 -44.66 4.33
N GLU A 448 -15.63 -44.91 5.25
CA GLU A 448 -15.51 -44.25 6.56
C GLU A 448 -14.92 -42.84 6.46
N ALA A 449 -14.03 -42.59 5.48
CA ALA A 449 -13.56 -41.24 5.18
C ALA A 449 -14.69 -40.39 4.59
N ARG A 450 -15.43 -40.94 3.61
CA ARG A 450 -16.59 -40.29 2.99
C ARG A 450 -17.71 -40.02 4.00
N ALA A 451 -18.03 -40.99 4.86
CA ALA A 451 -19.03 -40.81 5.93
C ALA A 451 -18.66 -39.65 6.89
N ARG A 452 -17.38 -39.50 7.24
CA ARG A 452 -16.91 -38.36 8.04
C ARG A 452 -16.94 -37.04 7.29
N ASN A 453 -16.76 -37.03 5.97
CA ASN A 453 -16.86 -35.81 5.16
C ASN A 453 -18.32 -35.34 4.99
N ARG A 454 -19.28 -36.28 4.87
CA ARG A 454 -20.73 -36.02 4.89
C ARG A 454 -21.21 -35.58 6.28
N ARG A 455 -21.12 -34.29 6.61
CA ARG A 455 -21.47 -33.77 7.95
C ARG A 455 -22.18 -32.41 7.92
N ILE A 456 -22.77 -32.04 9.04
CA ILE A 456 -23.14 -30.66 9.38
C ILE A 456 -22.20 -30.18 10.49
N GLU A 457 -21.67 -28.97 10.38
CA GLU A 457 -20.91 -28.30 11.43
C GLU A 457 -21.68 -27.09 11.95
N LEU A 458 -21.90 -26.98 13.27
CA LEU A 458 -22.41 -25.76 13.91
C LEU A 458 -21.24 -25.00 14.53
N LYS A 459 -21.03 -23.75 14.09
CA LYS A 459 -19.91 -22.90 14.51
C LYS A 459 -20.38 -21.52 14.95
N LEU A 460 -19.84 -21.02 16.07
CA LEU A 460 -20.00 -19.63 16.49
C LEU A 460 -19.06 -18.73 15.67
N THR A 461 -19.60 -17.63 15.14
CA THR A 461 -18.87 -16.60 14.39
C THR A 461 -19.42 -15.22 14.74
N GLU A 462 -18.66 -14.19 14.44
CA GLU A 462 -19.15 -12.81 14.33
C GLU A 462 -19.90 -12.62 13.01
N ARG A 463 -20.78 -11.61 12.93
CA ARG A 463 -21.63 -11.30 11.78
C ARG A 463 -20.94 -10.46 10.69
#